data_AF-S5MNG2-F1
#
_entry.id   AF-S5MNG2-F1
#
_cell.length_a   1.000
_cell.length_b   1.000
_cell.length_c   1.000
_cell.angle_alpha   90.00
_cell.angle_beta   90.00
_cell.angle_gamma   90.00
#
_symmetry.space_group_name_H-M   'P 1'
#
loop_
_entity.id
_entity.type
_entity.pdbx_description
1 polymer ?
#
loop_
_entity_poly.entity_id
_entity_poly.type
_entity_poly.pdbx_seq_one_letter_code
_entity_poly.pdbx_strand_id
1 'polypeptide(L)'
;KVSIQGNPVSIMVEKAIDGDKLKHLIVTPSGCGEQNMIGMTPTVIATHYLDSTLQWESLGVDRRTEAIELITKGYTQQLAYRKPDGSFSTFKDSASSTWLTAYVTKVFSMAIKLINIEPEVICGAVKWLILERQKPDGIFQEDAPVVHKPMLGGYQGAEPEVSLTAFVLVALQEAREVCKNHVNNLDRSISDAANYLSRRYQSLARPYTVALTSYALALAGKLKSEKVLMKFSKEGRSWEERNARTYNIEGTSYALLALLQMEKVELTGPVARWLAQQNYFGGGYGSTQATIMVFQALAQYQAATPRQLELNLDVSVLLPRRASAITYRIENNN
;
A
#
# COMPACT_ATOMS: atom_id res chain seq x y z
N LYS A 1 19.40 -22.80 -19.07
CA LYS A 1 20.11 -21.51 -18.85
C LYS A 1 20.27 -21.34 -17.34
N VAL A 2 21.49 -21.25 -16.81
CA VAL A 2 21.76 -21.04 -15.38
C VAL A 2 21.96 -19.53 -15.18
N SER A 3 21.31 -18.92 -14.19
CA SER A 3 21.46 -17.51 -13.83
C SER A 3 21.81 -17.43 -12.34
N ILE A 4 22.87 -16.70 -12.02
CA ILE A 4 23.39 -16.53 -10.65
C ILE A 4 23.28 -15.06 -10.31
N GLN A 5 22.74 -14.74 -9.14
CA GLN A 5 22.48 -13.36 -8.69
C GLN A 5 22.81 -13.27 -7.21
N GLY A 6 23.50 -12.20 -6.81
CA GLY A 6 23.99 -12.05 -5.44
C GLY A 6 22.89 -11.79 -4.42
N ASN A 7 21.93 -10.95 -4.76
CA ASN A 7 20.72 -10.73 -3.97
C ASN A 7 19.48 -10.89 -4.86
N PRO A 8 19.03 -12.14 -5.11
CA PRO A 8 17.97 -12.39 -6.07
C PRO A 8 16.65 -11.75 -5.64
N VAL A 9 16.40 -11.58 -4.34
CA VAL A 9 15.16 -10.93 -3.86
C VAL A 9 15.23 -9.43 -4.10
N SER A 10 16.31 -8.76 -3.73
CA SER A 10 16.44 -7.31 -3.99
C SER A 10 16.38 -6.99 -5.48
N ILE A 11 17.05 -7.78 -6.32
CA ILE A 11 17.02 -7.60 -7.79
C ILE A 11 15.61 -7.86 -8.34
N MET A 12 14.90 -8.88 -7.83
CA MET A 12 13.51 -9.13 -8.23
C MET A 12 12.59 -8.00 -7.81
N VAL A 13 12.75 -7.49 -6.59
CA VAL A 13 11.97 -6.36 -6.07
C VAL A 13 12.24 -5.12 -6.93
N GLU A 14 13.50 -4.76 -7.14
CA GLU A 14 13.89 -3.63 -7.99
C GLU A 14 13.33 -3.76 -9.41
N LYS A 15 13.42 -4.94 -10.03
CA LYS A 15 12.81 -5.19 -11.35
C LYS A 15 11.28 -5.18 -11.32
N ALA A 16 10.64 -5.52 -10.20
CA ALA A 16 9.19 -5.48 -10.07
C ALA A 16 8.67 -4.04 -10.05
N ILE A 17 9.49 -3.10 -9.59
CA ILE A 17 9.15 -1.70 -9.40
C ILE A 17 10.04 -0.75 -10.23
N ASP A 18 10.67 -1.27 -11.28
CA ASP A 18 11.51 -0.50 -12.19
C ASP A 18 10.71 0.63 -12.88
N GLY A 19 11.39 1.73 -13.18
CA GLY A 19 10.80 2.91 -13.80
C GLY A 19 10.06 2.58 -15.10
N ASP A 20 10.56 1.64 -15.89
CA ASP A 20 9.91 1.19 -17.12
C ASP A 20 8.52 0.55 -16.89
N LYS A 21 8.29 -0.03 -15.71
CA LYS A 21 6.95 -0.52 -15.32
C LYS A 21 6.10 0.62 -14.77
N LEU A 22 6.72 1.48 -13.96
CA LEU A 22 6.05 2.59 -13.29
C LEU A 22 5.58 3.70 -14.26
N LYS A 23 6.26 3.90 -15.39
CA LYS A 23 5.84 4.88 -16.40
C LYS A 23 4.42 4.62 -16.92
N HIS A 24 4.00 3.36 -16.95
CA HIS A 24 2.64 2.98 -17.36
C HIS A 24 1.57 3.28 -16.30
N LEU A 25 1.97 3.66 -15.09
CA LEU A 25 1.08 4.12 -14.03
C LEU A 25 0.88 5.63 -14.05
N ILE A 26 1.72 6.37 -14.77
CA ILE A 26 1.58 7.81 -14.97
C ILE A 26 0.48 8.00 -16.02
N VAL A 27 -0.75 8.14 -15.53
CA VAL A 27 -1.95 8.24 -16.37
C VAL A 27 -2.74 9.49 -16.05
N THR A 28 -3.53 9.96 -17.01
CA THR A 28 -4.39 11.11 -16.81
C THR A 28 -5.59 10.74 -15.95
N PRO A 29 -5.79 11.38 -14.79
CA PRO A 29 -6.98 11.16 -13.97
C PRO A 29 -8.21 11.82 -14.63
N SER A 30 -9.37 11.18 -14.47
CA SER A 30 -10.64 11.64 -15.04
C SER A 30 -11.85 10.96 -14.38
N GLY A 31 -13.05 11.44 -14.69
CA GLY A 31 -14.30 10.80 -14.29
C GLY A 31 -14.85 11.27 -12.94
N CYS A 32 -15.63 10.41 -12.30
CA CYS A 32 -16.24 10.65 -10.98
C CYS A 32 -15.20 10.60 -9.84
N GLY A 33 -15.58 10.93 -8.61
CA GLY A 33 -14.65 10.97 -7.46
C GLY A 33 -13.91 9.67 -7.20
N GLU A 34 -14.49 8.53 -7.60
CA GLU A 34 -13.84 7.22 -7.56
C GLU A 34 -12.86 7.03 -8.74
N GLN A 35 -13.33 7.23 -9.97
CA GLN A 35 -12.52 7.06 -11.19
C GLN A 35 -11.31 8.00 -11.23
N ASN A 36 -11.49 9.22 -10.74
CA ASN A 36 -10.43 10.20 -10.63
C ASN A 36 -9.30 9.66 -9.72
N MET A 37 -9.67 9.08 -8.59
CA MET A 37 -8.71 8.45 -7.68
C MET A 37 -8.08 7.19 -8.28
N ILE A 38 -8.81 6.40 -9.09
CA ILE A 38 -8.24 5.26 -9.84
C ILE A 38 -7.08 5.72 -10.73
N GLY A 39 -7.22 6.88 -11.40
CA GLY A 39 -6.19 7.43 -12.28
C GLY A 39 -5.08 8.17 -11.52
N MET A 40 -5.41 8.92 -10.46
CA MET A 40 -4.44 9.73 -9.72
C MET A 40 -3.50 8.88 -8.87
N THR A 41 -4.03 7.84 -8.21
CA THR A 41 -3.25 7.12 -7.19
C THR A 41 -2.02 6.40 -7.74
N PRO A 42 -2.08 5.70 -8.89
CA PRO A 42 -0.90 5.08 -9.48
C PRO A 42 0.20 6.09 -9.80
N THR A 43 -0.16 7.28 -10.30
CA THR A 43 0.78 8.38 -10.56
C THR A 43 1.44 8.85 -9.26
N VAL A 44 0.67 9.11 -8.19
CA VAL A 44 1.21 9.52 -6.87
C VAL A 44 2.25 8.53 -6.36
N ILE A 45 1.97 7.23 -6.47
CA ILE A 45 2.87 6.19 -5.96
C ILE A 45 4.12 6.05 -6.82
N ALA A 46 3.96 6.03 -8.14
CA ALA A 46 5.08 5.99 -9.05
C ALA A 46 6.01 7.19 -8.79
N THR A 47 5.46 8.39 -8.64
CA THR A 47 6.24 9.60 -8.37
C THR A 47 6.93 9.56 -7.01
N HIS A 48 6.20 9.21 -5.94
CA HIS A 48 6.77 9.09 -4.60
C HIS A 48 7.92 8.08 -4.58
N TYR A 49 7.77 6.96 -5.28
CA TYR A 49 8.80 5.94 -5.36
C TYR A 49 10.01 6.41 -6.17
N LEU A 50 9.81 6.92 -7.38
CA LEU A 50 10.90 7.39 -8.24
C LEU A 50 11.69 8.54 -7.59
N ASP A 51 11.02 9.40 -6.82
CA ASP A 51 11.68 10.42 -5.97
C ASP A 51 12.53 9.77 -4.87
N SER A 52 12.00 8.75 -4.19
CA SER A 52 12.69 8.09 -3.08
C SER A 52 13.89 7.23 -3.53
N THR A 53 13.87 6.72 -4.76
CA THR A 53 14.93 5.84 -5.30
C THR A 53 15.86 6.53 -6.29
N LEU A 54 15.61 7.81 -6.61
CA LEU A 54 16.37 8.60 -7.58
C LEU A 54 16.40 7.98 -8.99
N GLN A 55 15.29 7.34 -9.39
CA GLN A 55 15.18 6.59 -10.65
C GLN A 55 14.55 7.40 -11.81
N TRP A 56 14.45 8.72 -11.70
CA TRP A 56 13.89 9.55 -12.76
C TRP A 56 14.79 9.65 -14.01
N GLU A 57 16.11 9.58 -13.83
CA GLU A 57 17.08 9.72 -14.93
C GLU A 57 16.90 8.64 -16.00
N SER A 58 16.45 7.44 -15.63
CA SER A 58 16.20 6.35 -16.58
C SER A 58 14.94 6.53 -17.42
N LEU A 59 14.06 7.49 -17.07
CA LEU A 59 12.76 7.69 -17.71
C LEU A 59 12.71 8.90 -18.64
N GLY A 60 13.62 9.86 -18.49
CA GLY A 60 13.70 11.08 -19.27
C GLY A 60 13.45 12.34 -18.43
N VAL A 61 14.04 13.45 -18.89
CA VAL A 61 14.21 14.70 -18.12
C VAL A 61 12.87 15.33 -17.67
N ASP A 62 11.81 15.25 -18.50
CA ASP A 62 10.55 15.96 -18.23
C ASP A 62 9.48 15.10 -17.53
N ARG A 63 9.74 13.81 -17.33
CA ARG A 63 8.73 12.85 -16.86
C ARG A 63 8.25 13.14 -15.45
N ARG A 64 9.13 13.66 -14.60
CA ARG A 64 8.79 14.07 -13.23
C ARG A 64 7.82 15.25 -13.24
N THR A 65 8.10 16.28 -14.05
CA THR A 65 7.25 17.47 -14.18
C THR A 65 5.86 17.10 -14.64
N GLU A 66 5.76 16.27 -15.68
CA GLU A 66 4.47 15.77 -16.18
C GLU A 66 3.70 15.00 -15.10
N ALA A 67 4.37 14.16 -14.31
CA ALA A 67 3.72 13.44 -13.23
C ALA A 67 3.16 14.38 -12.14
N ILE A 68 3.92 15.42 -11.77
CA ILE A 68 3.47 16.45 -10.82
C ILE A 68 2.26 17.23 -11.35
N GLU A 69 2.25 17.59 -12.64
CA GLU A 69 1.10 18.24 -13.28
C GLU A 69 -0.14 17.34 -13.27
N LEU A 70 0.02 16.05 -13.55
CA LEU A 70 -1.07 15.06 -13.51
C LEU A 70 -1.63 14.86 -12.09
N ILE A 71 -0.76 14.81 -11.08
CA ILE A 71 -1.17 14.75 -9.67
C ILE A 71 -1.94 16.02 -9.28
N THR A 72 -1.46 17.19 -9.69
CA THR A 72 -2.12 18.49 -9.43
C THR A 72 -3.49 18.57 -10.10
N LYS A 73 -3.60 18.07 -11.34
CA LYS A 73 -4.87 17.96 -12.07
C LYS A 73 -5.83 17.02 -11.35
N GLY A 74 -5.37 15.84 -10.95
CA GLY A 74 -6.18 14.87 -10.21
C GLY A 74 -6.68 15.41 -8.86
N TYR A 75 -5.81 16.12 -8.13
CA TYR A 75 -6.17 16.81 -6.89
C TYR A 75 -7.28 17.85 -7.12
N THR A 76 -7.08 18.75 -8.09
CA THR A 76 -8.07 19.78 -8.44
C THR A 76 -9.43 19.17 -8.84
N GLN A 77 -9.41 18.09 -9.63
CA GLN A 77 -10.63 17.37 -9.99
C GLN A 77 -11.30 16.70 -8.79
N GLN A 78 -10.52 16.14 -7.86
CA GLN A 78 -11.07 15.47 -6.69
C GLN A 78 -11.77 16.44 -5.73
N LEU A 79 -11.29 17.69 -5.63
CA LEU A 79 -11.93 18.73 -4.82
C LEU A 79 -13.36 19.03 -5.28
N ALA A 80 -13.71 18.79 -6.55
CA ALA A 80 -15.08 18.94 -7.04
C ALA A 80 -16.07 17.94 -6.40
N TYR A 81 -15.55 16.89 -5.74
CA TYR A 81 -16.32 15.87 -5.02
C TYR A 81 -16.14 15.97 -3.49
N ARG A 82 -15.43 16.99 -3.01
CA ARG A 82 -15.35 17.33 -1.58
C ARG A 82 -16.61 18.08 -1.18
N LYS A 83 -17.24 17.66 -0.09
CA LYS A 83 -18.41 18.32 0.49
C LYS A 83 -18.01 19.42 1.49
N PRO A 84 -18.94 20.32 1.85
CA PRO A 84 -18.68 21.38 2.82
C PRO A 84 -18.24 20.86 4.20
N ASP A 85 -18.69 19.67 4.59
CA ASP A 85 -18.31 18.99 5.84
C ASP A 85 -16.92 18.32 5.79
N GLY A 86 -16.21 18.39 4.66
CA GLY A 86 -14.89 17.81 4.45
C GLY A 86 -14.89 16.38 3.92
N SER A 87 -16.06 15.74 3.83
CA SER A 87 -16.23 14.38 3.30
C SER A 87 -16.11 14.31 1.77
N PHE A 88 -15.91 13.10 1.23
CA PHE A 88 -15.89 12.87 -0.22
C PHE A 88 -17.02 11.93 -0.66
N SER A 89 -17.56 12.18 -1.84
CA SER A 89 -18.61 11.37 -2.46
C SER A 89 -18.22 10.93 -3.88
N THR A 90 -18.86 9.87 -4.38
CA THR A 90 -18.60 9.37 -5.74
C THR A 90 -19.04 10.39 -6.80
N PHE A 91 -20.21 10.98 -6.60
CA PHE A 91 -20.77 12.04 -7.43
C PHE A 91 -21.12 13.25 -6.56
N LYS A 92 -21.23 14.43 -7.18
CA LYS A 92 -21.50 15.71 -6.48
C LYS A 92 -22.75 15.65 -5.60
N ASP A 93 -23.82 15.09 -6.12
CA ASP A 93 -25.13 15.04 -5.44
C ASP A 93 -25.35 13.75 -4.63
N SER A 94 -24.39 12.83 -4.63
CA SER A 94 -24.49 11.55 -3.90
C SER A 94 -24.10 11.69 -2.43
N ALA A 95 -24.55 10.76 -1.59
CA ALA A 95 -24.11 10.67 -0.19
C ALA A 95 -22.59 10.42 -0.09
N SER A 96 -21.99 10.86 1.01
CA SER A 96 -20.55 10.72 1.23
C SER A 96 -20.19 9.29 1.65
N SER A 97 -19.14 8.75 1.04
CA SER A 97 -18.67 7.40 1.34
C SER A 97 -17.58 7.46 2.41
N THR A 98 -17.71 6.62 3.43
CA THR A 98 -16.70 6.47 4.48
C THR A 98 -15.42 5.88 3.91
N TRP A 99 -15.57 4.84 3.10
CA TRP A 99 -14.44 4.19 2.44
C TRP A 99 -13.71 5.16 1.50
N LEU A 100 -14.44 5.89 0.65
CA LEU A 100 -13.83 6.85 -0.28
C LEU A 100 -13.12 7.98 0.47
N THR A 101 -13.77 8.54 1.50
CA THR A 101 -13.19 9.63 2.30
C THR A 101 -11.88 9.19 2.96
N ALA A 102 -11.84 8.00 3.54
CA ALA A 102 -10.61 7.43 4.11
C ALA A 102 -9.55 7.19 3.04
N TYR A 103 -9.94 6.67 1.87
CA TYR A 103 -9.01 6.44 0.78
C TYR A 103 -8.39 7.73 0.22
N VAL A 104 -9.20 8.77 0.00
CA VAL A 104 -8.72 10.09 -0.41
C VAL A 104 -7.79 10.67 0.65
N THR A 105 -8.14 10.56 1.94
CA THR A 105 -7.29 11.00 3.06
C THR A 105 -5.92 10.33 3.02
N LYS A 106 -5.86 9.01 2.81
CA LYS A 106 -4.61 8.25 2.68
C LYS A 106 -3.77 8.77 1.50
N VAL A 107 -4.35 8.85 0.31
CA VAL A 107 -3.62 9.23 -0.91
C VAL A 107 -3.16 10.69 -0.87
N PHE A 108 -3.97 11.61 -0.33
CA PHE A 108 -3.58 13.01 -0.19
C PHE A 108 -2.48 13.20 0.85
N SER A 109 -2.49 12.41 1.93
CA SER A 109 -1.40 12.41 2.91
C SER A 109 -0.07 11.94 2.31
N MET A 110 -0.11 11.05 1.31
CA MET A 110 1.09 10.70 0.53
C MET A 110 1.47 11.82 -0.46
N ALA A 111 0.49 12.40 -1.15
CA ALA A 111 0.70 13.39 -2.20
C ALA A 111 1.14 14.77 -1.69
N ILE A 112 0.92 15.10 -0.41
CA ILE A 112 1.35 16.39 0.18
C ILE A 112 2.87 16.59 0.16
N LYS A 113 3.65 15.50 0.01
CA LYS A 113 5.11 15.57 -0.16
C LYS A 113 5.53 15.91 -1.60
N LEU A 114 4.60 15.82 -2.56
CA LEU A 114 4.83 15.99 -4.00
C LEU A 114 4.25 17.30 -4.53
N ILE A 115 3.05 17.65 -4.07
CA ILE A 115 2.31 18.84 -4.47
C ILE A 115 1.83 19.62 -3.24
N ASN A 116 1.51 20.90 -3.43
CA ASN A 116 0.92 21.71 -2.37
C ASN A 116 -0.56 21.32 -2.14
N ILE A 117 -0.85 20.72 -0.99
CA ILE A 117 -2.20 20.37 -0.54
C ILE A 117 -2.49 21.14 0.75
N GLU A 118 -3.62 21.84 0.80
CA GLU A 118 -4.06 22.55 1.99
C GLU A 118 -4.35 21.56 3.13
N PRO A 119 -3.78 21.73 4.34
CA PRO A 119 -3.98 20.80 5.46
C PRO A 119 -5.46 20.57 5.79
N GLU A 120 -6.31 21.58 5.65
CA GLU A 120 -7.76 21.50 5.91
C GLU A 120 -8.49 20.53 4.97
N VAL A 121 -7.94 20.25 3.78
CA VAL A 121 -8.54 19.26 2.88
C VAL A 121 -8.41 17.85 3.48
N ILE A 122 -7.26 17.55 4.07
CA ILE A 122 -6.99 16.26 4.71
C ILE A 122 -7.63 16.22 6.09
N CYS A 123 -7.44 17.25 6.91
CA CYS A 123 -7.88 17.26 8.30
C CYS A 123 -9.38 17.45 8.45
N GLY A 124 -10.05 18.13 7.51
CA GLY A 124 -11.51 18.15 7.43
C GLY A 124 -12.09 16.76 7.17
N ALA A 125 -11.49 15.99 6.25
CA ALA A 125 -11.90 14.61 5.99
C ALA A 125 -11.66 13.68 7.20
N VAL A 126 -10.51 13.82 7.86
CA VAL A 126 -10.20 13.11 9.12
C VAL A 126 -11.23 13.45 10.20
N LYS A 127 -11.52 14.74 10.40
CA LYS A 127 -12.51 15.19 11.39
C LYS A 127 -13.89 14.60 11.12
N TRP A 128 -14.34 14.61 9.86
CA TRP A 128 -15.61 14.04 9.46
C TRP A 128 -15.68 12.53 9.71
N LEU A 129 -14.63 11.77 9.35
CA LEU A 129 -14.56 10.33 9.64
C LEU A 129 -14.76 10.06 11.13
N ILE A 130 -14.06 10.80 11.99
CA ILE A 130 -14.11 10.61 13.44
C ILE A 130 -15.46 10.98 14.03
N LEU A 131 -16.01 12.14 13.65
CA LEU A 131 -17.23 12.67 14.27
C LEU A 131 -18.50 11.99 13.74
N GLU A 132 -18.56 11.70 12.44
CA GLU A 132 -19.79 11.26 11.79
C GLU A 132 -19.83 9.74 11.55
N ARG A 133 -18.67 9.07 11.55
CA ARG A 133 -18.56 7.66 11.12
C ARG A 133 -18.01 6.71 12.16
N GLN A 134 -17.34 7.20 13.20
CA GLN A 134 -16.87 6.36 14.29
C GLN A 134 -17.94 6.19 15.37
N LYS A 135 -18.27 4.93 15.70
CA LYS A 135 -19.16 4.57 16.80
C LYS A 135 -18.40 4.56 18.14
N PRO A 136 -19.11 4.64 19.28
CA PRO A 136 -18.48 4.63 20.62
C PRO A 136 -17.63 3.39 20.94
N ASP A 137 -17.87 2.28 20.24
CA ASP A 137 -17.10 1.04 20.36
C ASP A 137 -15.85 1.01 19.48
N GLY A 138 -15.58 2.07 18.70
CA GLY A 138 -14.41 2.24 17.84
C GLY A 138 -14.62 1.82 16.38
N ILE A 139 -15.79 1.26 16.04
CA ILE A 139 -16.13 0.80 14.69
C ILE A 139 -16.37 2.00 13.77
N PHE A 140 -15.89 1.94 12.53
CA PHE A 140 -16.34 2.84 11.48
C PHE A 140 -17.47 2.21 10.66
N GLN A 141 -18.54 2.98 10.40
CA GLN A 141 -19.69 2.53 9.61
C GLN A 141 -19.68 3.10 8.19
N GLU A 142 -20.20 2.35 7.22
CA GLU A 142 -20.41 2.82 5.85
C GLU A 142 -21.90 2.93 5.55
N ASP A 143 -22.34 4.13 5.12
CA ASP A 143 -23.74 4.41 4.78
C ASP A 143 -23.93 4.56 3.26
N ALA A 144 -22.87 4.85 2.52
CA ALA A 144 -22.91 5.04 1.08
C ALA A 144 -21.69 4.35 0.45
N PRO A 145 -21.73 3.02 0.26
CA PRO A 145 -20.58 2.28 -0.24
C PRO A 145 -20.22 2.71 -1.66
N VAL A 146 -18.92 2.68 -1.98
CA VAL A 146 -18.42 2.99 -3.32
C VAL A 146 -18.96 2.02 -4.38
N VAL A 147 -19.08 2.54 -5.60
CA VAL A 147 -19.72 1.85 -6.73
C VAL A 147 -18.70 1.02 -7.52
N HIS A 148 -17.47 1.50 -7.67
CA HIS A 148 -16.39 0.85 -8.41
C HIS A 148 -15.72 -0.24 -7.59
N LYS A 149 -16.21 -1.47 -7.73
CA LYS A 149 -15.65 -2.69 -7.11
C LYS A 149 -14.12 -2.84 -7.20
N PRO A 150 -13.44 -2.50 -8.30
CA PRO A 150 -11.97 -2.61 -8.38
C PRO A 150 -11.20 -1.72 -7.38
N MET A 151 -11.84 -0.68 -6.84
CA MET A 151 -11.26 0.19 -5.82
C MET A 151 -11.37 -0.39 -4.42
N LEU A 152 -12.41 -1.16 -4.11
CA LEU A 152 -12.69 -1.66 -2.76
C LEU A 152 -11.64 -2.64 -2.22
N GLY A 153 -10.89 -3.29 -3.11
CA GLY A 153 -9.99 -4.36 -2.70
C GLY A 153 -10.74 -5.53 -2.06
N GLY A 154 -10.08 -6.25 -1.15
CA GLY A 154 -10.64 -7.42 -0.45
C GLY A 154 -11.75 -7.11 0.56
N TYR A 155 -12.18 -5.85 0.68
CA TYR A 155 -13.29 -5.42 1.55
C TYR A 155 -14.60 -6.19 1.33
N GLN A 156 -14.90 -6.64 0.10
CA GLN A 156 -16.10 -7.40 -0.19
C GLN A 156 -15.99 -8.84 0.35
N GLY A 157 -16.55 -9.09 1.53
CA GLY A 157 -16.86 -10.43 2.00
C GLY A 157 -17.13 -10.50 3.50
N ALA A 158 -16.94 -11.67 4.12
CA ALA A 158 -17.14 -11.82 5.55
C ALA A 158 -16.15 -10.91 6.32
N GLU A 159 -16.63 -10.22 7.36
CA GLU A 159 -15.90 -9.23 8.19
C GLU A 159 -15.78 -7.80 7.60
N PRO A 160 -16.86 -7.20 7.03
CA PRO A 160 -16.78 -5.88 6.42
C PRO A 160 -16.50 -4.77 7.44
N GLU A 161 -17.10 -4.81 8.64
CA GLU A 161 -16.88 -3.82 9.69
C GLU A 161 -15.41 -3.78 10.17
N VAL A 162 -14.78 -4.96 10.28
CA VAL A 162 -13.36 -5.08 10.67
C VAL A 162 -12.48 -4.53 9.56
N SER A 163 -12.75 -4.94 8.31
CA SER A 163 -11.97 -4.49 7.15
C SER A 163 -12.05 -2.97 6.95
N LEU A 164 -13.26 -2.39 7.05
CA LEU A 164 -13.45 -0.94 6.97
C LEU A 164 -12.75 -0.22 8.11
N THR A 165 -12.94 -0.68 9.36
CA THR A 165 -12.32 -0.04 10.53
C THR A 165 -10.79 -0.09 10.44
N ALA A 166 -10.21 -1.22 10.02
CA ALA A 166 -8.78 -1.35 9.80
C ALA A 166 -8.27 -0.45 8.68
N PHE A 167 -9.02 -0.36 7.57
CA PHE A 167 -8.68 0.52 6.45
C PHE A 167 -8.72 2.01 6.83
N VAL A 168 -9.77 2.44 7.56
CA VAL A 168 -9.86 3.81 8.08
C VAL A 168 -8.74 4.09 9.06
N LEU A 169 -8.41 3.16 9.96
CA LEU A 169 -7.29 3.31 10.89
C LEU A 169 -5.96 3.50 10.15
N VAL A 170 -5.70 2.76 9.07
CA VAL A 170 -4.51 2.96 8.22
C VAL A 170 -4.50 4.38 7.63
N ALA A 171 -5.62 4.86 7.12
CA ALA A 171 -5.72 6.23 6.57
C ALA A 171 -5.49 7.32 7.63
N LEU A 172 -6.06 7.15 8.83
CA LEU A 172 -5.85 8.06 9.96
C LEU A 172 -4.39 8.11 10.41
N GLN A 173 -3.71 6.96 10.39
CA GLN A 173 -2.27 6.89 10.71
C GLN A 173 -1.41 7.59 9.66
N GLU A 174 -1.72 7.43 8.37
CA GLU A 174 -1.02 8.12 7.28
C GLU A 174 -1.17 9.65 7.38
N ALA A 175 -2.35 10.12 7.79
CA ALA A 175 -2.66 11.54 7.98
C ALA A 175 -2.20 12.11 9.33
N ARG A 176 -1.69 11.27 10.24
CA ARG A 176 -1.47 11.64 11.65
C ARG A 176 -0.53 12.82 11.81
N GLU A 177 0.60 12.81 11.09
CA GLU A 177 1.59 13.90 11.18
C GLU A 177 1.05 15.25 10.69
N VAL A 178 0.17 15.23 9.69
CA VAL A 178 -0.46 16.44 9.13
C VAL A 178 -1.54 16.97 10.07
N CYS A 179 -2.32 16.07 10.69
CA CYS A 179 -3.55 16.44 11.40
C CYS A 179 -3.46 16.43 12.92
N LYS A 180 -2.35 15.99 13.54
CA LYS A 180 -2.18 15.96 15.01
C LYS A 180 -2.47 17.29 15.71
N ASN A 181 -2.12 18.41 15.06
CA ASN A 181 -2.34 19.75 15.61
C ASN A 181 -3.68 20.39 15.18
N HIS A 182 -4.40 19.74 14.26
CA HIS A 182 -5.65 20.25 13.68
C HIS A 182 -6.88 19.51 14.22
N VAL A 183 -6.72 18.27 14.66
CA VAL A 183 -7.82 17.39 15.12
C VAL A 183 -7.51 16.83 16.51
N ASN A 184 -8.05 17.48 17.55
CA ASN A 184 -7.78 17.16 18.96
C ASN A 184 -8.08 15.71 19.36
N ASN A 185 -9.03 15.06 18.69
CA ASN A 185 -9.56 13.74 19.05
C ASN A 185 -8.88 12.60 18.27
N LEU A 186 -7.90 12.91 17.40
CA LEU A 186 -7.31 11.98 16.45
C LEU A 186 -6.68 10.76 17.15
N ASP A 187 -5.79 10.99 18.11
CA ASP A 187 -5.09 9.91 18.83
C ASP A 187 -6.07 9.02 19.61
N ARG A 188 -7.12 9.61 20.18
CA ARG A 188 -8.18 8.87 20.88
C ARG A 188 -8.95 7.98 19.89
N SER A 189 -9.37 8.54 18.76
CA SER A 189 -10.07 7.82 17.70
C SER A 189 -9.25 6.62 17.17
N ILE A 190 -7.95 6.86 16.92
CA ILE A 190 -6.98 5.83 16.52
C ILE A 190 -6.92 4.71 17.58
N SER A 191 -6.82 5.08 18.85
CA SER A 191 -6.80 4.13 19.97
C SER A 191 -8.09 3.32 20.07
N ASP A 192 -9.25 3.95 19.92
CA ASP A 192 -10.56 3.29 20.02
C ASP A 192 -10.75 2.27 18.88
N ALA A 193 -10.41 2.66 17.64
CA ALA A 193 -10.42 1.76 16.50
C ALA A 193 -9.44 0.58 16.68
N ALA A 194 -8.21 0.85 17.14
CA ALA A 194 -7.22 -0.19 17.38
C ALA A 194 -7.65 -1.14 18.52
N ASN A 195 -8.35 -0.65 19.55
CA ASN A 195 -8.89 -1.47 20.63
C ASN A 195 -10.02 -2.39 20.13
N TYR A 196 -10.93 -1.88 19.30
CA TYR A 196 -11.94 -2.70 18.62
C TYR A 196 -11.31 -3.84 17.82
N LEU A 197 -10.37 -3.49 16.94
CA LEU A 197 -9.67 -4.46 16.09
C LEU A 197 -8.92 -5.51 16.93
N SER A 198 -8.24 -5.08 18.01
CA SER A 198 -7.52 -5.98 18.92
C SER A 198 -8.43 -7.02 19.57
N ARG A 199 -9.65 -6.65 19.96
CA ARG A 199 -10.65 -7.58 20.54
C ARG A 199 -11.12 -8.62 19.53
N ARG A 200 -11.26 -8.23 18.26
CA ARG A 200 -11.73 -9.11 17.18
C ARG A 200 -10.62 -9.96 16.56
N TYR A 201 -9.37 -9.53 16.68
CA TYR A 201 -8.23 -10.06 15.92
C TYR A 201 -8.07 -11.59 15.99
N GLN A 202 -8.22 -12.20 17.18
CA GLN A 202 -8.07 -13.66 17.33
C GLN A 202 -9.23 -14.46 16.72
N SER A 203 -10.40 -13.84 16.54
CA SER A 203 -11.60 -14.48 15.99
C SER A 203 -11.71 -14.36 14.47
N LEU A 204 -10.77 -13.65 13.83
CA LEU A 204 -10.78 -13.46 12.38
C LEU A 204 -10.51 -14.77 11.65
N ALA A 205 -11.22 -14.96 10.54
CA ALA A 205 -11.21 -16.20 9.78
C ALA A 205 -10.56 -16.08 8.40
N ARG A 206 -10.40 -14.86 7.86
CA ARG A 206 -9.93 -14.66 6.49
C ARG A 206 -8.49 -14.16 6.43
N PRO A 207 -7.62 -14.74 5.57
CA PRO A 207 -6.25 -14.27 5.40
C PRO A 207 -6.13 -12.77 5.09
N TYR A 208 -7.00 -12.26 4.21
CA TYR A 208 -7.03 -10.83 3.86
C TYR A 208 -7.34 -9.94 5.07
N THR A 209 -8.43 -10.20 5.78
CA THR A 209 -8.84 -9.41 6.96
C THR A 209 -7.79 -9.46 8.05
N VAL A 210 -7.20 -10.63 8.28
CA VAL A 210 -6.09 -10.81 9.24
C VAL A 210 -4.90 -9.95 8.83
N ALA A 211 -4.48 -9.97 7.57
CA ALA A 211 -3.34 -9.20 7.10
C ALA A 211 -3.56 -7.68 7.22
N LEU A 212 -4.70 -7.18 6.73
CA LEU A 212 -5.06 -5.76 6.85
C LEU A 212 -5.15 -5.31 8.32
N THR A 213 -5.82 -6.09 9.16
CA THR A 213 -5.94 -5.79 10.60
C THR A 213 -4.58 -5.82 11.30
N SER A 214 -3.71 -6.77 10.92
CA SER A 214 -2.34 -6.83 11.45
C SER A 214 -1.58 -5.56 11.12
N TYR A 215 -1.63 -5.09 9.88
CA TYR A 215 -0.97 -3.85 9.49
C TYR A 215 -1.50 -2.64 10.26
N ALA A 216 -2.82 -2.50 10.35
CA ALA A 216 -3.46 -1.41 11.08
C ALA A 216 -3.07 -1.41 12.58
N LEU A 217 -3.04 -2.59 13.21
CA LEU A 217 -2.59 -2.74 14.60
C LEU A 217 -1.09 -2.51 14.77
N ALA A 218 -0.26 -2.88 13.79
CA ALA A 218 1.18 -2.63 13.81
C ALA A 218 1.48 -1.13 13.77
N LEU A 219 0.82 -0.37 12.88
CA LEU A 219 0.92 1.09 12.83
C LEU A 219 0.50 1.76 14.14
N ALA A 220 -0.51 1.22 14.82
CA ALA A 220 -0.96 1.70 16.12
C ALA A 220 -0.11 1.22 17.31
N GLY A 221 0.94 0.42 17.09
CA GLY A 221 1.76 -0.15 18.16
C GLY A 221 1.00 -1.14 19.06
N LYS A 222 -0.11 -1.71 18.57
CA LYS A 222 -0.99 -2.64 19.31
C LYS A 222 -0.80 -4.10 18.89
N LEU A 223 -0.11 -4.37 17.77
CA LEU A 223 0.17 -5.74 17.34
C LEU A 223 1.32 -6.35 18.14
N LYS A 224 0.98 -7.18 19.14
CA LYS A 224 1.97 -7.76 20.07
C LYS A 224 2.79 -8.91 19.48
N SER A 225 2.26 -9.64 18.51
CA SER A 225 2.92 -10.80 17.92
C SER A 225 2.40 -11.09 16.52
N GLU A 226 3.30 -11.49 15.64
CA GLU A 226 3.06 -11.94 14.29
C GLU A 226 2.39 -13.33 14.20
N LYS A 227 2.25 -14.06 15.32
CA LYS A 227 1.74 -15.46 15.31
C LYS A 227 0.38 -15.62 14.63
N VAL A 228 -0.57 -14.72 14.91
CA VAL A 228 -1.91 -14.78 14.28
C VAL A 228 -1.78 -14.48 12.79
N LEU A 229 -1.01 -13.46 12.41
CA LEU A 229 -0.71 -13.16 11.02
C LEU A 229 -0.12 -14.40 10.31
N MET A 230 0.97 -14.96 10.84
CA MET A 230 1.70 -16.08 10.25
C MET A 230 0.89 -17.38 10.21
N LYS A 231 -0.07 -17.59 11.13
CA LYS A 231 -1.00 -18.74 11.09
C LYS A 231 -1.81 -18.79 9.79
N PHE A 232 -2.14 -17.63 9.23
CA PHE A 232 -2.88 -17.52 7.96
C PHE A 232 -1.97 -17.44 6.73
N SER A 233 -0.65 -17.50 6.93
CA SER A 233 0.30 -17.55 5.82
C SER A 233 0.29 -18.92 5.17
N LYS A 234 0.30 -18.94 3.84
CA LYS A 234 0.59 -20.12 3.04
C LYS A 234 2.10 -20.21 2.86
N GLU A 235 2.71 -21.26 3.39
CA GLU A 235 4.15 -21.53 3.30
C GLU A 235 5.03 -20.37 3.81
N GLY A 236 4.51 -19.50 4.69
CA GLY A 236 5.23 -18.33 5.18
C GLY A 236 5.50 -17.23 4.14
N ARG A 237 4.83 -17.26 2.98
CA ARG A 237 5.13 -16.32 1.86
C ARG A 237 3.92 -15.53 1.34
N SER A 238 2.70 -15.95 1.60
CA SER A 238 1.51 -15.30 1.03
C SER A 238 0.25 -15.52 1.86
N TRP A 239 -0.71 -14.60 1.75
CA TRP A 239 -2.03 -14.67 2.40
C TRP A 239 -3.09 -14.80 1.32
N GLU A 240 -3.47 -16.05 1.03
CA GLU A 240 -4.23 -16.38 -0.17
C GLU A 240 -5.59 -17.01 0.14
N GLU A 241 -6.61 -16.58 -0.59
CA GLU A 241 -7.91 -17.22 -0.72
C GLU A 241 -8.12 -17.74 -2.15
N ARG A 242 -8.99 -18.75 -2.30
CA ARG A 242 -9.29 -19.33 -3.63
C ARG A 242 -10.00 -18.30 -4.51
N ASN A 243 -9.61 -18.24 -5.78
CA ASN A 243 -10.20 -17.37 -6.81
C ASN A 243 -10.18 -15.86 -6.47
N ALA A 244 -9.26 -15.42 -5.61
CA ALA A 244 -9.19 -14.05 -5.10
C ALA A 244 -7.87 -13.36 -5.44
N ARG A 245 -7.36 -13.54 -6.68
CA ARG A 245 -5.99 -13.14 -7.07
C ARG A 245 -5.61 -11.71 -6.64
N THR A 246 -6.42 -10.71 -6.95
CA THR A 246 -6.12 -9.30 -6.59
C THR A 246 -6.15 -9.07 -5.08
N TYR A 247 -7.07 -9.70 -4.37
CA TYR A 247 -7.17 -9.62 -2.90
C TYR A 247 -6.02 -10.34 -2.21
N ASN A 248 -5.52 -11.44 -2.77
CA ASN A 248 -4.35 -12.15 -2.28
C ASN A 248 -3.10 -11.29 -2.40
N ILE A 249 -2.97 -10.57 -3.51
CA ILE A 249 -1.87 -9.63 -3.74
C ILE A 249 -1.93 -8.49 -2.72
N GLU A 250 -3.10 -7.89 -2.54
CA GLU A 250 -3.33 -6.81 -1.58
C GLU A 250 -3.09 -7.27 -0.13
N GLY A 251 -3.69 -8.40 0.27
CA GLY A 251 -3.54 -8.99 1.61
C GLY A 251 -2.09 -9.39 1.90
N THR A 252 -1.39 -9.99 0.94
CA THR A 252 0.04 -10.32 1.10
C THR A 252 0.89 -9.06 1.22
N SER A 253 0.52 -7.98 0.54
CA SER A 253 1.19 -6.68 0.67
C SER A 253 0.98 -6.05 2.06
N TYR A 254 -0.24 -6.11 2.61
CA TYR A 254 -0.50 -5.70 4.00
C TYR A 254 0.30 -6.54 4.99
N ALA A 255 0.41 -7.85 4.77
CA ALA A 255 1.20 -8.73 5.64
C ALA A 255 2.69 -8.35 5.62
N LEU A 256 3.27 -8.06 4.44
CA LEU A 256 4.64 -7.58 4.33
C LEU A 256 4.84 -6.26 5.10
N LEU A 257 3.95 -5.30 4.92
CA LEU A 257 4.00 -4.02 5.63
C LEU A 257 3.86 -4.18 7.15
N ALA A 258 2.98 -5.08 7.61
CA ALA A 258 2.84 -5.39 9.03
C ALA A 258 4.13 -5.97 9.61
N LEU A 259 4.76 -6.93 8.91
CA LEU A 259 6.02 -7.53 9.35
C LEU A 259 7.18 -6.51 9.38
N LEU A 260 7.26 -5.63 8.38
CA LEU A 260 8.23 -4.54 8.35
C LEU A 260 8.02 -3.57 9.53
N GLN A 261 6.77 -3.17 9.78
CA GLN A 261 6.42 -2.29 10.90
C GLN A 261 6.71 -2.92 12.27
N MET A 262 6.67 -4.26 12.36
CA MET A 262 7.06 -5.02 13.55
C MET A 262 8.56 -5.33 13.63
N GLU A 263 9.37 -4.84 12.68
CA GLU A 263 10.81 -5.10 12.57
C GLU A 263 11.16 -6.60 12.45
N LYS A 264 10.25 -7.41 11.88
CA LYS A 264 10.42 -8.86 11.64
C LYS A 264 11.08 -9.16 10.29
N VAL A 265 12.23 -8.55 10.05
CA VAL A 265 12.94 -8.58 8.75
C VAL A 265 13.28 -10.01 8.30
N GLU A 266 13.49 -10.93 9.23
CA GLU A 266 13.75 -12.34 8.96
C GLU A 266 12.59 -13.06 8.25
N LEU A 267 11.35 -12.56 8.40
CA LEU A 267 10.14 -13.15 7.81
C LEU A 267 9.73 -12.51 6.47
N THR A 268 10.31 -11.37 6.10
CA THR A 268 9.83 -10.55 4.97
C THR A 268 10.35 -11.02 3.61
N GLY A 269 11.53 -11.65 3.57
CA GLY A 269 12.17 -12.08 2.31
C GLY A 269 11.32 -13.00 1.43
N PRO A 270 10.72 -14.09 1.95
CA PRO A 270 9.82 -14.95 1.18
C PRO A 270 8.59 -14.21 0.65
N VAL A 271 8.04 -13.28 1.45
CA VAL A 271 6.84 -12.51 1.10
C VAL A 271 7.14 -11.52 -0.02
N ALA A 272 8.23 -10.76 0.11
CA ALA A 272 8.69 -9.83 -0.92
C ALA A 272 8.98 -10.55 -2.25
N ARG A 273 9.60 -11.74 -2.19
CA ARG A 273 9.82 -12.59 -3.38
C ARG A 273 8.50 -13.00 -4.04
N TRP A 274 7.51 -13.45 -3.25
CA TRP A 274 6.21 -13.83 -3.80
C TRP A 274 5.53 -12.67 -4.51
N LEU A 275 5.55 -11.46 -3.91
CA LEU A 275 4.98 -10.24 -4.48
C LEU A 275 5.70 -9.83 -5.77
N ALA A 276 7.03 -9.86 -5.79
CA ALA A 276 7.82 -9.52 -6.97
C ALA A 276 7.60 -10.47 -8.17
N GLN A 277 7.14 -11.69 -7.91
CA GLN A 277 6.79 -12.67 -8.94
C GLN A 277 5.36 -12.51 -9.49
N GLN A 278 4.54 -11.64 -8.91
CA GLN A 278 3.18 -11.44 -9.40
C GLN A 278 3.20 -10.70 -10.74
N ASN A 279 2.44 -11.22 -11.71
CA ASN A 279 2.38 -10.63 -13.06
C ASN A 279 1.78 -9.21 -13.02
N TYR A 280 2.59 -8.24 -13.43
CA TYR A 280 2.22 -6.87 -13.70
C TYR A 280 1.80 -6.71 -15.17
N PHE A 281 0.62 -6.13 -15.43
CA PHE A 281 0.13 -5.89 -16.79
C PHE A 281 0.03 -4.40 -17.05
N GLY A 282 1.03 -3.81 -17.71
CA GLY A 282 1.01 -2.55 -18.48
C GLY A 282 0.17 -1.36 -17.98
N GLY A 283 -0.13 -1.27 -16.68
CA GLY A 283 -1.19 -0.42 -16.12
C GLY A 283 -1.67 -0.84 -14.72
N GLY A 284 -1.25 -2.00 -14.21
CA GLY A 284 -1.44 -2.41 -12.81
C GLY A 284 -1.55 -3.91 -12.60
N TYR A 285 -2.08 -4.29 -11.43
CA TYR A 285 -2.35 -5.69 -11.05
C TYR A 285 -3.82 -6.09 -11.23
N GLY A 286 -4.62 -5.26 -11.93
CA GLY A 286 -6.06 -5.48 -12.17
C GLY A 286 -6.98 -4.92 -11.08
N SER A 287 -6.43 -4.34 -10.01
CA SER A 287 -7.17 -3.56 -9.01
C SER A 287 -6.30 -2.39 -8.55
N THR A 288 -6.93 -1.25 -8.29
CA THR A 288 -6.27 -0.05 -7.78
C THR A 288 -5.58 -0.35 -6.44
N GLN A 289 -6.28 -0.96 -5.47
CA GLN A 289 -5.69 -1.33 -4.17
C GLN A 289 -4.54 -2.31 -4.30
N ALA A 290 -4.72 -3.40 -5.05
CA ALA A 290 -3.64 -4.38 -5.24
C ALA A 290 -2.38 -3.73 -5.83
N THR A 291 -2.55 -2.82 -6.78
CA THR A 291 -1.43 -2.11 -7.41
C THR A 291 -0.70 -1.23 -6.40
N ILE A 292 -1.45 -0.40 -5.67
CA ILE A 292 -0.90 0.51 -4.65
C ILE A 292 -0.15 -0.24 -3.58
N MET A 293 -0.78 -1.29 -3.04
CA MET A 293 -0.25 -2.01 -1.90
C MET A 293 1.02 -2.77 -2.25
N VAL A 294 1.11 -3.37 -3.45
CA VAL A 294 2.35 -4.05 -3.90
C VAL A 294 3.50 -3.07 -3.97
N PHE A 295 3.32 -1.93 -4.65
CA PHE A 295 4.39 -0.94 -4.78
C PHE A 295 4.80 -0.38 -3.43
N GLN A 296 3.83 -0.03 -2.57
CA GLN A 296 4.11 0.46 -1.23
C GLN A 296 4.89 -0.58 -0.41
N ALA A 297 4.46 -1.84 -0.41
CA ALA A 297 5.10 -2.91 0.36
C ALA A 297 6.51 -3.25 -0.13
N LEU A 298 6.69 -3.36 -1.45
CA LEU A 298 7.98 -3.63 -2.07
C LEU A 298 8.97 -2.47 -1.89
N ALA A 299 8.51 -1.23 -2.01
CA ALA A 299 9.33 -0.05 -1.77
C ALA A 299 9.78 0.04 -0.31
N GLN A 300 8.88 -0.16 0.65
CA GLN A 300 9.24 -0.17 2.07
C GLN A 300 10.19 -1.32 2.41
N TYR A 301 9.99 -2.50 1.81
CA TYR A 301 10.93 -3.62 1.96
C TYR A 301 12.33 -3.24 1.46
N GLN A 302 12.44 -2.58 0.30
CA GLN A 302 13.72 -2.14 -0.24
C GLN A 302 14.37 -1.05 0.62
N ALA A 303 13.58 -0.14 1.20
CA ALA A 303 14.09 0.91 2.09
C ALA A 303 14.53 0.37 3.46
N ALA A 304 13.82 -0.61 4.00
CA ALA A 304 14.11 -1.22 5.30
C ALA A 304 15.22 -2.27 5.25
N THR A 305 15.46 -2.87 4.08
CA THR A 305 16.55 -3.82 3.89
C THR A 305 17.82 -3.02 3.55
N PRO A 306 18.90 -3.13 4.33
CA PRO A 306 20.15 -2.45 4.01
C PRO A 306 20.57 -2.75 2.56
N ARG A 307 20.72 -1.70 1.73
CA ARG A 307 21.70 -1.75 0.65
C ARG A 307 23.02 -2.02 1.37
N GLN A 308 23.67 -3.15 1.09
CA GLN A 308 24.90 -3.63 1.73
C GLN A 308 24.70 -4.64 2.87
N LEU A 309 24.66 -5.92 2.50
CA LEU A 309 25.85 -6.71 2.79
C LEU A 309 26.79 -6.44 1.60
N GLU A 310 28.07 -6.19 1.83
CA GLU A 310 29.05 -6.30 0.75
C GLU A 310 28.83 -7.65 0.07
N LEU A 311 28.17 -7.65 -1.09
CA LEU A 311 28.06 -8.86 -1.88
C LEU A 311 29.49 -9.22 -2.23
N ASN A 312 29.93 -10.36 -1.70
CA ASN A 312 31.21 -10.95 -1.99
C ASN A 312 30.99 -12.46 -1.98
N LEU A 313 30.39 -12.94 -3.06
CA LEU A 313 30.01 -14.33 -3.24
C LEU A 313 30.88 -14.96 -4.32
N ASP A 314 31.67 -15.96 -3.93
CA ASP A 314 32.34 -16.86 -4.87
C ASP A 314 31.44 -18.07 -5.12
N VAL A 315 30.87 -18.16 -6.32
CA VAL A 315 29.94 -19.22 -6.75
C VAL A 315 30.59 -20.09 -7.81
N SER A 316 30.79 -21.37 -7.53
CA SER A 316 31.30 -22.34 -8.50
C SER A 316 30.21 -23.29 -8.98
N VAL A 317 29.95 -23.32 -10.29
CA VAL A 317 28.99 -24.22 -10.93
C VAL A 317 29.72 -25.32 -11.69
N LEU A 318 29.65 -26.55 -11.20
CA LEU A 318 30.17 -27.74 -11.90
C LEU A 318 29.05 -28.43 -12.67
N LEU A 319 29.18 -28.50 -13.99
CA LEU A 319 28.24 -29.22 -14.86
C LEU A 319 28.74 -30.66 -15.06
N PRO A 320 27.87 -31.68 -15.12
CA PRO A 320 28.27 -33.10 -15.19
C PRO A 320 29.17 -33.47 -16.39
N ARG A 321 29.19 -32.65 -17.44
CA ARG A 321 30.01 -32.86 -18.65
C ARG A 321 31.23 -31.93 -18.75
N ARG A 322 31.55 -31.17 -17.70
CA ARG A 322 32.74 -30.30 -17.66
C ARG A 322 33.77 -30.85 -16.69
N ALA A 323 35.03 -30.80 -17.10
CA ALA A 323 36.16 -31.20 -16.27
C ALA A 323 36.47 -30.20 -15.14
N SER A 324 36.06 -28.93 -15.28
CA SER A 324 36.27 -27.88 -14.28
C SER A 324 35.00 -27.07 -14.01
N ALA A 325 34.89 -26.58 -12.77
CA ALA A 325 33.80 -25.72 -12.36
C ALA A 325 33.92 -24.33 -13.00
N ILE A 326 32.78 -23.70 -13.26
CA ILE A 326 32.71 -22.30 -13.69
C ILE A 326 32.55 -21.46 -12.44
N THR A 327 33.56 -20.66 -12.11
CA THR A 327 33.52 -19.78 -10.93
C THR A 327 33.08 -18.38 -11.32
N TYR A 328 32.16 -17.82 -10.54
CA TYR A 328 31.67 -16.46 -10.63
C TYR A 328 31.92 -15.78 -9.30
N ARG A 329 32.47 -14.57 -9.35
CA ARG A 329 32.58 -13.71 -8.19
C ARG A 329 31.57 -12.59 -8.31
N ILE A 330 30.59 -12.56 -7.42
CA ILE A 330 29.52 -11.56 -7.42
C ILE A 330 29.86 -10.54 -6.35
N GLU A 331 30.19 -9.35 -6.84
CA GLU A 331 30.45 -8.17 -6.05
C GLU A 331 29.29 -7.17 -6.22
N ASN A 332 29.18 -6.16 -5.37
CA ASN A 332 28.11 -5.15 -5.46
C ASN A 332 27.99 -4.45 -6.83
N ASN A 333 29.02 -4.55 -7.66
CA ASN A 333 29.20 -3.76 -8.88
C ASN A 333 28.94 -4.60 -10.15
N ASN A 334 28.74 -5.92 -10.02
CA ASN A 334 28.83 -6.88 -11.13
C ASN A 334 27.60 -7.80 -11.24
#